data_AF-A0A7X7B440-F1
#
_entry.id   AF-A0A7X7B440-F1
#
_cell.length_a   1.000
_cell.length_b   1.000
_cell.length_c   1.000
_cell.angle_alpha   90.00
_cell.angle_beta   90.00
_cell.angle_gamma   90.00
#
_symmetry.space_group_name_H-M   'P 1'
#
loop_
_entity.id
_entity.type
_entity.pdbx_description
1 polymer ?
#
loop_
_entity_poly.entity_id
_entity_poly.type
_entity_poly.pdbx_seq_one_letter_code
_entity_poly.pdbx_strand_id
1 'polypeptide(L)'
;HKTIQKNKKIYSTIENPQKKWLNKNEDYEGWLVVEGTKINYPVVKSIDNSFYLDRDFEKEKNELGSIFMDYKNVGSFNDKHTTIYGHYTKSGVMFGDLHKYKDKEFSLSNNSISFDSLYSKKEFEIFSVYIDSADNYQLKFNFKDDIEYEDYLQMISEKSMHDLGGELDKDKLLLTLATCSYEVGNGRLIIHAIEKTE
;
A
#
# COMPACT_ATOMS: atom_id res chain seq x y z
N HIS A 1 56.18 -21.41 17.85
CA HIS A 1 55.11 -21.62 16.85
C HIS A 1 53.75 -21.54 17.54
N LYS A 2 53.02 -20.41 17.42
CA LYS A 2 51.65 -20.26 17.91
C LYS A 2 50.70 -20.37 16.72
N THR A 3 49.90 -21.43 16.69
CA THR A 3 48.84 -21.60 15.69
C THR A 3 47.59 -20.88 16.16
N ILE A 4 47.20 -19.83 15.45
CA ILE A 4 46.00 -19.03 15.71
C ILE A 4 44.77 -19.89 15.39
N GLN A 5 43.94 -20.16 16.40
CA GLN A 5 42.65 -20.82 16.23
C GLN A 5 41.71 -19.92 15.40
N LYS A 6 41.16 -20.47 14.31
CA LYS A 6 40.19 -19.79 13.45
C LYS A 6 38.91 -19.46 14.23
N ASN A 7 38.47 -18.21 14.09
CA ASN A 7 37.28 -17.61 14.71
C ASN A 7 36.03 -18.50 14.64
N LYS A 8 35.46 -18.81 15.80
CA LYS A 8 34.10 -19.36 15.96
C LYS A 8 33.13 -18.17 15.88
N LYS A 9 32.18 -18.17 14.92
CA LYS A 9 31.14 -17.13 14.85
C LYS A 9 30.36 -17.09 16.17
N ILE A 10 30.32 -15.91 16.81
CA ILE A 10 29.74 -15.68 18.14
C ILE A 10 28.22 -15.43 18.06
N TYR A 11 27.66 -15.18 16.86
CA TYR A 11 26.25 -14.87 16.66
C TYR A 11 25.67 -15.63 15.47
N SER A 12 24.40 -16.03 15.58
CA SER A 12 23.58 -16.56 14.49
C SER A 12 22.71 -15.44 13.92
N THR A 13 22.65 -15.35 12.60
CA THR A 13 21.76 -14.43 11.87
C THR A 13 20.59 -15.20 11.29
N ILE A 14 19.38 -14.71 11.46
CA ILE A 14 18.20 -15.17 10.70
C ILE A 14 18.17 -14.36 9.40
N GLU A 15 18.04 -15.03 8.27
CA GLU A 15 17.95 -14.34 6.98
C GLU A 15 16.59 -13.67 6.84
N ASN A 16 16.59 -12.37 6.50
CA ASN A 16 15.37 -11.64 6.23
C ASN A 16 14.74 -12.18 4.92
N PRO A 17 13.51 -12.72 4.94
CA PRO A 17 12.86 -13.31 3.77
C PRO A 17 12.65 -12.30 2.63
N GLN A 18 12.60 -11.01 2.95
CA GLN A 18 12.42 -9.93 1.98
C GLN A 18 13.72 -9.54 1.25
N LYS A 19 14.89 -9.94 1.76
CA LYS A 19 16.21 -9.58 1.21
C LYS A 19 16.35 -9.96 -0.27
N LYS A 20 15.74 -11.07 -0.69
CA LYS A 20 15.78 -11.52 -2.08
C LYS A 20 15.14 -10.53 -3.06
N TRP A 21 14.12 -9.79 -2.63
CA TRP A 21 13.43 -8.79 -3.45
C TRP A 21 14.26 -7.52 -3.54
N LEU A 22 14.81 -7.08 -2.40
CA LEU A 22 15.71 -5.94 -2.34
C LEU A 22 16.97 -6.14 -3.22
N ASN A 23 17.49 -7.36 -3.29
CA ASN A 23 18.63 -7.69 -4.17
C ASN A 23 18.27 -7.63 -5.67
N LYS A 24 17.00 -7.79 -6.03
CA LYS A 24 16.53 -7.69 -7.42
C LYS A 24 16.24 -6.25 -7.82
N ASN A 25 15.64 -5.49 -6.90
CA ASN A 25 15.39 -4.08 -7.07
C ASN A 25 15.60 -3.35 -5.74
N GLU A 26 16.56 -2.43 -5.72
CA GLU A 26 16.89 -1.61 -4.55
C GLU A 26 15.76 -0.67 -4.12
N ASP A 27 14.80 -0.40 -5.03
CA ASP A 27 13.63 0.45 -4.80
C ASP A 27 12.48 -0.31 -4.10
N TYR A 28 12.69 -1.58 -3.72
CA TYR A 28 11.69 -2.41 -3.07
C TYR A 28 11.37 -1.93 -1.64
N GLU A 29 10.10 -1.66 -1.37
CA GLU A 29 9.60 -1.16 -0.08
C GLU A 29 8.75 -2.17 0.68
N GLY A 30 8.22 -3.19 0.00
CA GLY A 30 7.41 -4.20 0.67
C GLY A 30 6.56 -5.05 -0.26
N TRP A 31 5.67 -5.84 0.32
CA TRP A 31 4.79 -6.76 -0.38
C TRP A 31 3.34 -6.54 0.03
N LEU A 32 2.46 -6.29 -0.94
CA LEU A 32 1.04 -6.00 -0.73
C LEU A 32 0.17 -7.18 -1.13
N VAL A 33 -0.73 -7.58 -0.22
CA VAL A 33 -1.76 -8.59 -0.47
C VAL A 33 -3.12 -8.02 -0.08
N VAL A 34 -4.11 -8.13 -0.96
CA VAL A 34 -5.50 -7.72 -0.70
C VAL A 34 -6.40 -8.95 -0.78
N GLU A 35 -7.08 -9.28 0.32
CA GLU A 35 -7.88 -10.49 0.43
C GLU A 35 -9.01 -10.53 -0.63
N GLY A 36 -9.35 -11.72 -1.13
CA GLY A 36 -10.40 -11.88 -2.15
C GLY A 36 -10.03 -11.40 -3.56
N THR A 37 -8.81 -10.91 -3.77
CA THR A 37 -8.32 -10.39 -5.06
C THR A 37 -7.09 -11.13 -5.57
N LYS A 38 -6.68 -10.82 -6.82
CA LYS A 38 -5.38 -11.24 -7.38
C LYS A 38 -4.20 -10.36 -6.92
N ILE A 39 -4.44 -9.34 -6.08
CA ILE A 39 -3.41 -8.39 -5.65
C ILE A 39 -2.50 -9.10 -4.67
N ASN A 40 -1.30 -9.42 -5.15
CA ASN A 40 -0.26 -10.11 -4.43
C ASN A 40 1.07 -9.75 -5.11
N TYR A 41 1.57 -8.54 -4.83
CA TYR A 41 2.60 -7.88 -5.63
C TYR A 41 3.68 -7.21 -4.78
N PRO A 42 4.93 -7.12 -5.29
CA PRO A 42 5.94 -6.25 -4.70
C PRO A 42 5.55 -4.78 -4.89
N VAL A 43 5.89 -3.97 -3.90
CA VAL A 43 5.72 -2.52 -3.88
C VAL A 43 7.09 -1.88 -3.99
N VAL A 44 7.24 -0.96 -4.94
CA VAL A 44 8.49 -0.20 -5.18
C VAL A 44 8.28 1.28 -4.95
N LYS A 45 9.37 2.04 -4.79
CA LYS A 45 9.31 3.48 -4.59
C LYS A 45 10.41 4.21 -5.35
N SER A 46 10.03 5.33 -5.96
CA SER A 46 10.92 6.23 -6.70
C SER A 46 10.97 7.61 -6.02
N ILE A 47 11.84 8.49 -6.51
CA ILE A 47 11.89 9.92 -6.14
C ILE A 47 10.69 10.71 -6.69
N ASP A 48 9.89 10.10 -7.58
CA ASP A 48 8.68 10.64 -8.17
C ASP A 48 7.61 9.55 -8.37
N ASN A 49 6.38 9.97 -8.65
CA ASN A 49 5.23 9.08 -8.91
C ASN A 49 5.10 8.67 -10.40
N SER A 50 6.11 8.92 -11.25
CA SER A 50 6.05 8.69 -12.70
C SER A 50 6.92 7.54 -13.18
N PHE A 51 8.07 7.30 -12.56
CA PHE A 51 9.05 6.31 -12.99
C PHE A 51 8.48 4.89 -13.13
N TYR A 52 7.65 4.47 -12.17
CA TYR A 52 7.03 3.13 -12.12
C TYR A 52 5.63 3.07 -12.75
N LEU A 53 5.16 4.16 -13.38
CA LEU A 53 3.92 4.12 -14.15
C LEU A 53 4.05 3.28 -15.42
N ASP A 54 5.23 3.26 -16.05
CA ASP A 54 5.49 2.53 -17.29
C ASP A 54 6.70 1.60 -17.20
N ARG A 55 7.04 1.18 -15.98
CA ARG A 55 8.11 0.22 -15.69
C ARG A 55 7.67 -0.86 -14.72
N ASP A 56 8.09 -2.09 -15.00
CA ASP A 56 7.90 -3.21 -14.09
C ASP A 56 8.89 -3.20 -12.92
N PHE A 57 8.81 -4.24 -12.10
CA PHE A 57 9.64 -4.41 -10.91
C PHE A 57 11.14 -4.45 -11.21
N GLU A 58 11.56 -4.84 -12.41
CA GLU A 58 12.98 -4.89 -12.80
C GLU A 58 13.45 -3.59 -13.47
N LYS A 59 12.61 -2.54 -13.42
CA LYS A 59 12.83 -1.21 -14.04
C LYS A 59 12.75 -1.25 -15.58
N GLU A 60 12.25 -2.33 -16.16
CA GLU A 60 12.07 -2.50 -17.61
C GLU A 60 10.74 -1.91 -18.08
N LYS A 61 10.70 -1.40 -19.31
CA LYS A 61 9.51 -0.74 -19.85
C LYS A 61 8.34 -1.72 -19.95
N ASN A 62 7.23 -1.39 -19.30
CA ASN A 62 6.03 -2.21 -19.27
C ASN A 62 4.78 -1.33 -19.10
N GLU A 63 3.80 -1.47 -19.99
CA GLU A 63 2.57 -0.67 -19.97
C GLU A 63 1.69 -0.93 -18.72
N LEU A 64 1.88 -2.08 -18.06
CA LEU A 64 1.21 -2.38 -16.80
C LEU A 64 1.85 -1.68 -15.60
N GLY A 65 3.06 -1.12 -15.77
CA GLY A 65 3.83 -0.50 -14.70
C GLY A 65 4.11 -1.45 -13.53
N SER A 66 4.22 -0.86 -12.34
CA SER A 66 4.37 -1.56 -11.07
C SER A 66 3.31 -1.13 -10.06
N ILE A 67 3.23 -1.84 -8.94
CA ILE A 67 2.60 -1.32 -7.73
C ILE A 67 3.65 -0.47 -7.01
N PHE A 68 3.35 0.81 -6.75
CA PHE A 68 4.35 1.73 -6.22
C PHE A 68 3.82 2.64 -5.13
N MET A 69 4.67 2.93 -4.15
CA MET A 69 4.39 3.84 -3.05
C MET A 69 4.59 5.30 -3.48
N ASP A 70 3.80 6.23 -2.91
CA ASP A 70 3.96 7.66 -3.16
C ASP A 70 5.37 8.14 -2.77
N TYR A 71 5.99 8.94 -3.63
CA TYR A 71 7.34 9.48 -3.42
C TYR A 71 7.49 10.26 -2.10
N LYS A 72 6.41 10.87 -1.59
CA LYS A 72 6.38 11.61 -0.33
C LYS A 72 6.48 10.72 0.91
N ASN A 73 6.14 9.44 0.79
CA ASN A 73 6.22 8.53 1.92
C ASN A 73 7.66 8.21 2.30
N VAL A 74 7.91 7.99 3.59
CA VAL A 74 9.20 7.51 4.10
C VAL A 74 9.32 6.01 3.91
N GLY A 75 8.23 5.26 4.08
CA GLY A 75 8.20 3.81 3.98
C GLY A 75 8.44 3.10 5.31
N SER A 76 8.37 1.75 5.27
CA SER A 76 8.56 0.89 6.46
C SER A 76 7.70 1.29 7.67
N PHE A 77 6.48 1.77 7.43
CA PHE A 77 5.52 2.22 8.45
C PHE A 77 5.95 3.41 9.32
N ASN A 78 6.84 4.26 8.82
CA ASN A 78 7.21 5.51 9.49
C ASN A 78 6.26 6.68 9.14
N ASP A 79 5.27 6.43 8.28
CA ASP A 79 4.27 7.40 7.85
C ASP A 79 2.95 7.16 8.58
N LYS A 80 2.28 8.24 9.03
CA LYS A 80 0.88 8.14 9.49
C LYS A 80 -0.06 7.71 8.36
N HIS A 81 0.26 8.08 7.12
CA HIS A 81 -0.53 7.74 5.95
C HIS A 81 0.37 7.28 4.80
N THR A 82 0.36 5.98 4.51
CA THR A 82 1.01 5.38 3.34
C THR A 82 0.04 5.34 2.18
N THR A 83 0.46 5.80 1.00
CA THR A 83 -0.33 5.67 -0.24
C THR A 83 0.40 4.79 -1.24
N ILE A 84 -0.33 3.84 -1.83
CA ILE A 84 0.15 2.93 -2.86
C ILE A 84 -0.73 3.09 -4.10
N TYR A 85 -0.09 3.17 -5.25
CA TYR A 85 -0.70 3.30 -6.56
C TYR A 85 -0.50 2.06 -7.41
N GLY A 86 -1.42 1.86 -8.34
CA GLY A 86 -1.33 0.81 -9.35
C GLY A 86 -2.35 1.05 -10.47
N HIS A 87 -2.02 0.58 -11.67
CA HIS A 87 -2.92 0.69 -12.81
C HIS A 87 -4.17 -0.14 -12.64
N TYR A 88 -5.29 0.40 -13.10
CA TYR A 88 -6.51 -0.36 -13.28
C TYR A 88 -6.44 -1.07 -14.62
N THR A 89 -6.71 -2.37 -14.61
CA THR A 89 -6.73 -3.18 -15.82
C THR A 89 -8.02 -3.99 -15.89
N LYS A 90 -8.61 -4.10 -17.08
CA LYS A 90 -9.84 -4.91 -17.28
C LYS A 90 -9.62 -6.40 -17.04
N SER A 91 -8.38 -6.89 -17.09
CA SER A 91 -8.04 -8.30 -16.84
C SER A 91 -7.94 -8.64 -15.35
N GLY A 92 -7.99 -7.63 -14.46
CA GLY A 92 -7.90 -7.81 -13.01
C GLY A 92 -6.46 -7.93 -12.49
N VAL A 93 -5.44 -7.70 -13.33
CA VAL A 93 -4.04 -7.62 -12.86
C VAL A 93 -3.75 -6.22 -12.28
N MET A 94 -2.66 -6.08 -11.54
CA MET A 94 -2.33 -4.85 -10.82
C MET A 94 -3.48 -4.45 -9.89
N PHE A 95 -3.96 -3.20 -9.92
CA PHE A 95 -5.14 -2.77 -9.15
C PHE A 95 -6.45 -2.97 -9.89
N GLY A 96 -6.45 -3.74 -10.98
CA GLY A 96 -7.66 -4.12 -11.72
C GLY A 96 -8.75 -4.66 -10.81
N ASP A 97 -8.43 -5.60 -9.91
CA ASP A 97 -9.41 -6.24 -9.02
C ASP A 97 -10.00 -5.32 -7.94
N LEU A 98 -9.46 -4.11 -7.71
CA LEU A 98 -10.04 -3.18 -6.73
C LEU A 98 -11.49 -2.80 -7.08
N HIS A 99 -11.88 -2.83 -8.37
CA HIS A 99 -13.26 -2.56 -8.77
C HIS A 99 -14.31 -3.47 -8.11
N LYS A 100 -13.92 -4.65 -7.63
CA LYS A 100 -14.82 -5.57 -6.92
C LYS A 100 -15.36 -4.98 -5.62
N TYR A 101 -14.61 -4.07 -4.97
CA TYR A 101 -15.06 -3.35 -3.78
C TYR A 101 -16.18 -2.33 -4.04
N LYS A 102 -16.60 -2.14 -5.30
CA LYS A 102 -17.85 -1.43 -5.59
C LYS A 102 -19.07 -2.23 -5.17
N ASP A 103 -18.94 -3.56 -5.13
CA ASP A 103 -19.97 -4.43 -4.58
C ASP A 103 -19.90 -4.45 -3.05
N LYS A 104 -21.06 -4.24 -2.41
CA LYS A 104 -21.14 -4.13 -0.94
C LYS A 104 -20.81 -5.45 -0.26
N GLU A 105 -21.34 -6.57 -0.76
CA GLU A 105 -21.15 -7.90 -0.16
C GLU A 105 -19.69 -8.35 -0.28
N PHE A 106 -19.06 -8.08 -1.43
CA PHE A 106 -17.63 -8.30 -1.61
C PHE A 106 -16.81 -7.50 -0.61
N SER A 107 -17.14 -6.21 -0.42
CA SER A 107 -16.41 -5.33 0.50
C SER A 107 -16.52 -5.76 1.95
N LEU A 108 -17.71 -6.17 2.39
CA LEU A 108 -17.93 -6.68 3.75
C LEU A 108 -17.23 -8.03 3.99
N SER A 109 -17.15 -8.88 2.96
CA SER A 109 -16.57 -10.23 3.09
C SER A 109 -15.04 -10.26 2.91
N ASN A 110 -14.43 -9.22 2.33
CA ASN A 110 -13.01 -9.21 1.95
C ASN A 110 -12.33 -7.91 2.40
N ASN A 111 -12.46 -7.51 3.66
CA ASN A 111 -12.00 -6.20 4.12
C ASN A 111 -10.54 -6.16 4.62
N SER A 112 -9.75 -7.24 4.46
CA SER A 112 -8.38 -7.30 4.97
C SER A 112 -7.32 -7.00 3.91
N ILE A 113 -6.30 -6.21 4.30
CA ILE A 113 -5.10 -5.95 3.52
C ILE A 113 -3.87 -6.26 4.37
N SER A 114 -2.97 -7.08 3.84
CA SER A 114 -1.64 -7.32 4.40
C SER A 114 -0.62 -6.46 3.66
N PHE A 115 0.21 -5.74 4.40
CA PHE A 115 1.39 -5.09 3.85
C PHE A 115 2.61 -5.49 4.67
N ASP A 116 3.61 -6.03 4.00
CA ASP A 116 4.87 -6.46 4.60
C ASP A 116 5.97 -5.50 4.17
N SER A 117 6.51 -4.71 5.10
CA SER A 117 7.75 -3.97 4.84
C SER A 117 8.96 -4.89 4.89
N LEU A 118 10.15 -4.32 4.68
CA LEU A 118 11.41 -5.03 4.92
C LEU A 118 11.56 -5.53 6.38
N TYR A 119 10.93 -4.88 7.35
CA TYR A 119 11.24 -5.09 8.78
C TYR A 119 10.08 -5.60 9.61
N SER A 120 8.86 -5.39 9.15
CA SER A 120 7.64 -5.73 9.89
C SER A 120 6.49 -5.99 8.93
N LYS A 121 5.49 -6.71 9.44
CA LYS A 121 4.23 -6.98 8.78
C LYS A 121 3.12 -6.25 9.53
N LYS A 122 2.18 -5.65 8.81
CA LYS A 122 0.96 -5.08 9.37
C LYS A 122 -0.25 -5.54 8.56
N GLU A 123 -1.36 -5.70 9.27
CA GLU A 123 -2.68 -5.96 8.70
C GLU A 123 -3.51 -4.68 8.81
N PHE A 124 -4.33 -4.43 7.80
CA PHE A 124 -5.20 -3.26 7.72
C PHE A 124 -6.63 -3.72 7.42
N GLU A 125 -7.59 -2.98 7.95
CA GLU A 125 -9.02 -3.17 7.71
C GLU A 125 -9.55 -2.05 6.82
N ILE A 126 -10.16 -2.41 5.69
CA ILE A 126 -10.80 -1.47 4.79
C ILE A 126 -12.03 -0.88 5.46
N PHE A 127 -12.07 0.44 5.57
CA PHE A 127 -13.20 1.18 6.15
C PHE A 127 -13.85 2.16 5.17
N SER A 128 -13.18 2.51 4.06
CA SER A 128 -13.73 3.44 3.07
C SER A 128 -13.36 3.06 1.64
N VAL A 129 -14.35 3.11 0.75
CA VAL A 129 -14.22 2.83 -0.69
C VAL A 129 -15.03 3.86 -1.47
N TYR A 130 -14.41 4.61 -2.38
CA TYR A 130 -15.13 5.61 -3.18
C TYR A 130 -14.44 5.93 -4.51
N ILE A 131 -15.18 6.59 -5.41
CA ILE A 131 -14.64 7.11 -6.67
C ILE A 131 -14.52 8.62 -6.56
N ASP A 132 -13.34 9.17 -6.87
CA ASP A 132 -13.08 10.62 -6.90
C ASP A 132 -12.57 11.05 -8.28
N SER A 133 -12.62 12.34 -8.60
CA SER A 133 -12.06 12.86 -9.85
C SER A 133 -10.52 12.89 -9.76
N ALA A 134 -9.81 12.39 -10.76
CA ALA A 134 -8.35 12.43 -10.80
C ALA A 134 -7.79 13.86 -10.80
N ASP A 135 -8.58 14.85 -11.22
CA ASP A 135 -8.18 16.25 -11.26
C ASP A 135 -8.25 16.92 -9.88
N ASN A 136 -9.07 16.40 -8.97
CA ASN A 136 -9.40 17.07 -7.69
C ASN A 136 -9.12 16.23 -6.44
N TYR A 137 -8.88 14.93 -6.56
CA TYR A 137 -8.59 14.12 -5.38
C TYR A 137 -7.24 14.54 -4.77
N GLN A 138 -7.27 14.92 -3.49
CA GLN A 138 -6.07 15.31 -2.75
C GLN A 138 -5.94 14.40 -1.53
N LEU A 139 -4.81 13.71 -1.46
CA LEU A 139 -4.42 12.91 -0.30
C LEU A 139 -3.50 13.73 0.59
N LYS A 140 -3.75 13.69 1.89
CA LYS A 140 -2.97 14.41 2.90
C LYS A 140 -1.98 13.47 3.56
N PHE A 141 -0.70 13.83 3.55
CA PHE A 141 0.38 12.98 4.07
C PHE A 141 0.93 13.45 5.41
N ASN A 142 0.79 14.74 5.71
CA ASN A 142 1.31 15.36 6.92
C ASN A 142 0.15 15.94 7.73
N PHE A 143 0.21 15.70 9.04
CA PHE A 143 -0.77 16.15 10.00
C PHE A 143 -0.03 16.92 11.10
N LYS A 144 -0.57 18.08 11.46
CA LYS A 144 -0.04 18.98 12.47
C LYS A 144 -0.16 18.37 13.86
N ASP A 145 -1.28 17.70 14.11
CA ASP A 145 -1.64 17.10 15.38
C ASP A 145 -2.63 15.95 15.16
N ASP A 146 -2.92 15.21 16.23
CA ASP A 146 -3.82 14.06 16.20
C ASP A 146 -5.25 14.46 15.81
N ILE A 147 -5.71 15.66 16.20
CA ILE A 147 -7.06 16.15 15.88
C ILE A 147 -7.20 16.30 14.36
N GLU A 148 -6.20 16.91 13.71
CA GLU A 148 -6.22 17.06 12.25
C GLU A 148 -6.19 15.70 11.52
N TYR A 149 -5.58 14.68 12.12
CA TYR A 149 -5.57 13.32 11.57
C TYR A 149 -6.93 12.64 11.75
N GLU A 150 -7.56 12.74 12.93
CA GLU A 150 -8.91 12.22 13.18
C GLU A 150 -9.95 12.88 12.27
N ASP A 151 -9.91 14.20 12.12
CA ASP A 151 -10.77 14.95 11.20
C ASP A 151 -10.61 14.44 9.76
N TYR A 152 -9.38 14.12 9.35
CA TYR A 152 -9.11 13.56 8.04
C TYR A 152 -9.65 12.13 7.88
N LEU A 153 -9.49 11.27 8.90
CA LEU A 153 -10.05 9.92 8.91
C LEU A 153 -11.58 9.94 8.80
N GLN A 154 -12.23 10.83 9.56
CA GLN A 154 -13.67 11.02 9.51
C GLN A 154 -14.13 11.51 8.13
N MET A 155 -13.46 12.53 7.58
CA MET A 155 -13.76 13.07 6.25
C MET A 155 -13.67 12.01 5.14
N ILE A 156 -12.65 11.15 5.14
CA ILE A 156 -12.53 10.09 4.13
C ILE A 156 -13.47 8.91 4.39
N SER A 157 -13.86 8.66 5.65
CA SER A 157 -14.91 7.69 6.00
C SER A 157 -16.27 8.09 5.41
N GLU A 158 -16.64 9.37 5.55
CA GLU A 158 -17.89 9.93 5.02
C GLU A 158 -18.00 9.90 3.48
N LYS A 159 -16.86 9.78 2.77
CA LYS A 159 -16.85 9.61 1.32
C LYS A 159 -17.24 8.20 0.86
N SER A 160 -17.17 7.21 1.75
CA SER A 160 -17.35 5.80 1.39
C SER A 160 -18.72 5.53 0.79
N MET A 161 -18.77 4.68 -0.25
CA MET A 161 -20.02 4.22 -0.84
C MET A 161 -20.73 3.16 -0.01
N HIS A 162 -20.01 2.53 0.92
CA HIS A 162 -20.51 1.50 1.83
C HIS A 162 -20.16 1.84 3.27
N ASP A 163 -21.06 1.52 4.19
CA ASP A 163 -20.73 1.45 5.62
C ASP A 163 -20.03 0.11 5.88
N LEU A 164 -18.71 0.18 6.12
CA LEU A 164 -17.83 -0.98 6.34
C LEU A 164 -17.35 -1.08 7.79
N GLY A 165 -17.76 -0.16 8.66
CA GLY A 165 -17.23 -0.05 10.01
C GLY A 165 -15.77 0.40 10.03
N GLY A 166 -14.98 -0.15 10.97
CA GLY A 166 -13.59 0.23 11.22
C GLY A 166 -13.45 1.16 12.42
N GLU A 167 -12.55 0.82 13.33
CA GLU A 167 -12.23 1.64 14.50
C GLU A 167 -11.18 2.68 14.10
N LEU A 168 -11.66 3.86 13.72
CA LEU A 168 -10.85 5.02 13.38
C LEU A 168 -10.23 5.59 14.65
N ASP A 169 -8.90 5.51 14.73
CA ASP A 169 -8.14 5.95 15.90
C ASP A 169 -6.87 6.67 15.44
N LYS A 170 -6.55 7.78 16.12
CA LYS A 170 -5.38 8.62 15.84
C LYS A 170 -4.04 7.90 15.94
N ASP A 171 -3.96 6.83 16.73
CA ASP A 171 -2.73 6.08 16.98
C ASP A 171 -2.49 5.01 15.91
N LYS A 172 -3.51 4.67 15.10
CA LYS A 172 -3.43 3.69 14.02
C LYS A 172 -2.92 4.29 12.70
N LEU A 173 -2.21 3.48 11.93
CA LEU A 173 -1.70 3.88 10.61
C LEU A 173 -2.76 3.76 9.52
N LEU A 174 -2.80 4.74 8.62
CA LEU A 174 -3.65 4.76 7.44
C LEU A 174 -2.89 4.23 6.22
N LEU A 175 -3.54 3.33 5.47
CA LEU A 175 -3.11 2.86 4.16
C LEU A 175 -4.15 3.23 3.10
N THR A 176 -3.70 3.82 1.99
CA THR A 176 -4.55 4.13 0.84
C THR A 176 -4.08 3.37 -0.38
N LEU A 177 -5.00 2.68 -1.05
CA LEU A 177 -4.80 2.12 -2.38
C LEU A 177 -5.56 2.99 -3.40
N ALA A 178 -4.87 3.49 -4.41
CA ALA A 178 -5.49 4.35 -5.42
C ALA A 178 -5.16 3.88 -6.84
N THR A 179 -6.19 3.84 -7.69
CA THR A 179 -6.05 3.48 -9.10
C THR A 179 -6.75 4.49 -10.01
N CYS A 180 -6.36 4.54 -11.29
CA CYS A 180 -7.12 5.27 -12.31
C CYS A 180 -8.43 4.52 -12.63
N SER A 181 -9.53 5.23 -12.86
CA SER A 181 -10.86 4.68 -13.17
C SER A 181 -11.45 5.38 -14.39
N TYR A 182 -12.16 4.63 -15.24
CA TYR A 182 -12.78 5.16 -16.46
C TYR A 182 -14.23 5.65 -16.27
N GLU A 183 -14.80 5.54 -15.07
CA GLU A 183 -16.25 5.75 -14.82
C GLU A 183 -16.66 7.21 -14.65
N VAL A 184 -15.74 8.02 -14.14
CA VAL A 184 -15.78 9.48 -14.31
C VAL A 184 -14.72 9.76 -15.37
N GLY A 185 -14.92 10.73 -16.26
CA GLY A 185 -13.84 11.13 -17.17
C GLY A 185 -12.58 11.44 -16.34
N ASN A 186 -11.56 10.58 -16.42
CA ASN A 186 -10.44 10.51 -15.47
C ASN A 186 -10.85 10.36 -13.99
N GLY A 187 -11.65 9.37 -13.61
CA GLY A 187 -11.92 9.04 -12.21
C GLY A 187 -10.77 8.29 -11.54
N ARG A 188 -10.82 8.12 -10.22
CA ARG A 188 -9.97 7.20 -9.46
C ARG A 188 -10.78 6.42 -8.45
N LEU A 189 -10.58 5.11 -8.39
CA LEU A 189 -11.09 4.31 -7.28
C LEU A 189 -10.08 4.38 -6.14
N ILE A 190 -10.54 4.75 -4.97
CA ILE A 190 -9.75 4.96 -3.76
C ILE A 190 -10.30 4.05 -2.67
N ILE A 191 -9.41 3.31 -2.04
CA ILE A 191 -9.69 2.46 -0.88
C ILE A 191 -8.80 2.92 0.26
N HIS A 192 -9.41 3.18 1.41
CA HIS A 192 -8.71 3.44 2.66
C HIS A 192 -8.89 2.28 3.63
N ALA A 193 -7.77 1.93 4.27
CA ALA A 193 -7.72 0.92 5.30
C ALA A 193 -6.94 1.44 6.50
N ILE A 194 -7.39 1.08 7.70
CA ILE A 194 -6.78 1.47 8.97
C ILE A 194 -6.10 0.26 9.58
N GLU A 195 -4.95 0.45 10.24
CA GLU A 195 -4.21 -0.63 10.88
C GLU A 195 -5.10 -1.42 11.85
N LYS A 196 -5.07 -2.75 11.75
CA LYS A 196 -5.66 -3.65 12.74
C LYS A 196 -4.73 -3.73 13.94
N THR A 197 -5.24 -3.40 15.12
CA THR A 197 -4.58 -3.73 16.39
C THR A 197 -5.08 -5.10 16.86
N GLU A 198 -4.15 -5.97 17.26
CA GLU A 198 -4.45 -7.26 17.90
C GLU A 198 -5.16 -7.09 19.26
#